data_AF-A0A8T4GYV1-F1
#
_entry.id   AF-A0A8T4GYV1-F1
#
_cell.length_a   1.000
_cell.length_b   1.000
_cell.length_c   1.000
_cell.angle_alpha   90.00
_cell.angle_beta   90.00
_cell.angle_gamma   90.00
#
_symmetry.space_group_name_H-M   'P 1'
#
loop_
_entity.id
_entity.type
_entity.pdbx_description
1 polymer ?
#
loop_
_entity_poly.entity_id
_entity_poly.type
_entity_poly.pdbx_seq_one_letter_code
_entity_poly.pdbx_strand_id
1 'polypeptide(L)'
;MSPRSVLSVLALVVAISLIGAPLTMHDWGEKAAIHAEPIENTSGVPEETRVLQYESLSPNAQQAIRVAIQRGGVTIYGTEDWPKEFSYTDVLGRCVVVYEGQSYRVTTAGGPGVGTNPVERTALQLPFVGYGLFLLYVERQTDRDDLSPRTSGAFVAVGASFHLLGPEFDFWMLGPVGYSALGVVGFLVIGWWSIRDAL
;
A
#
# COMPACT_ATOMS: atom_id res chain seq x y z
N MET A 1 -28.33 -1.89 17.63
CA MET A 1 -28.00 -2.73 16.45
C MET A 1 -27.75 -4.15 16.91
N SER A 2 -28.18 -5.16 16.15
CA SER A 2 -27.81 -6.54 16.45
C SER A 2 -26.35 -6.81 16.03
N PRO A 3 -25.63 -7.75 16.67
CA PRO A 3 -24.28 -8.14 16.25
C PRO A 3 -24.21 -8.57 14.77
N ARG A 4 -25.29 -9.19 14.27
CA ARG A 4 -25.44 -9.56 12.86
C ARG A 4 -25.47 -8.32 11.96
N SER A 5 -26.25 -7.30 12.32
CA SER A 5 -26.32 -6.05 11.55
C SER A 5 -24.99 -5.31 11.50
N VAL A 6 -24.20 -5.33 12.58
CA VAL A 6 -22.85 -4.74 12.60
C VAL A 6 -21.92 -5.53 11.66
N LEU A 7 -21.97 -6.85 11.71
CA LEU A 7 -21.14 -7.71 10.87
C LEU A 7 -21.47 -7.55 9.38
N SER A 8 -22.74 -7.45 9.01
CA SER A 8 -23.15 -7.21 7.61
C SER A 8 -22.63 -5.86 7.09
N VAL A 9 -22.75 -4.80 7.90
CA VAL A 9 -22.19 -3.48 7.53
C VAL A 9 -20.68 -3.55 7.33
N LEU A 10 -19.95 -4.21 8.23
CA LEU A 10 -18.52 -4.40 8.09
C LEU A 10 -18.17 -5.23 6.85
N ALA A 11 -18.89 -6.31 6.60
CA ALA A 11 -18.71 -7.15 5.42
C ALA A 11 -18.88 -6.35 4.13
N LEU A 12 -19.92 -5.52 4.06
CA LEU A 12 -20.22 -4.68 2.90
C LEU A 12 -19.14 -3.62 2.68
N VAL A 13 -18.70 -2.93 3.74
CA VAL A 13 -17.62 -1.93 3.66
C VAL A 13 -16.33 -2.56 3.14
N VAL A 14 -15.95 -3.72 3.70
CA VAL A 14 -14.75 -4.45 3.29
C VAL A 14 -14.91 -4.95 1.84
N ALA A 15 -16.07 -5.50 1.47
CA ALA A 15 -16.33 -5.99 0.13
C ALA A 15 -16.23 -4.87 -0.90
N ILE A 16 -16.83 -3.71 -0.65
CA ILE A 16 -16.77 -2.54 -1.53
C ILE A 16 -15.31 -2.07 -1.68
N SER A 17 -14.56 -1.98 -0.58
CA SER A 17 -13.13 -1.63 -0.65
C SER A 17 -12.34 -2.60 -1.52
N LEU A 18 -12.51 -3.91 -1.32
CA LEU A 18 -11.76 -4.93 -2.06
C LEU A 18 -12.15 -5.04 -3.53
N ILE A 19 -13.43 -4.83 -3.85
CA ILE A 19 -13.91 -4.73 -5.24
C ILE A 19 -13.38 -3.45 -5.91
N GLY A 20 -13.27 -2.37 -5.14
CA GLY A 20 -12.68 -1.09 -5.56
C GLY A 20 -11.16 -1.10 -5.67
N ALA A 21 -10.48 -2.18 -5.23
CA ALA A 21 -9.03 -2.29 -5.24
C ALA A 21 -8.38 -1.93 -6.60
N PRO A 22 -8.93 -2.27 -7.77
CA PRO A 22 -8.36 -1.84 -9.06
C PRO A 22 -8.18 -0.33 -9.21
N LEU A 23 -9.02 0.48 -8.56
CA LEU A 23 -8.91 1.94 -8.58
C LEU A 23 -7.75 2.43 -7.71
N THR A 24 -7.64 1.92 -6.49
CA THR A 24 -6.57 2.25 -5.53
C THR A 24 -5.22 1.59 -5.86
N MET A 25 -5.20 0.69 -6.85
CA MET A 25 -4.01 -0.04 -7.28
C MET A 25 -3.60 0.31 -8.72
N HIS A 26 -4.22 1.33 -9.32
CA HIS A 26 -4.04 1.64 -10.74
C HIS A 26 -2.65 2.23 -11.04
N ASP A 27 -2.09 2.91 -10.05
CA ASP A 27 -0.93 3.79 -10.05
C ASP A 27 0.37 3.07 -9.62
N TRP A 28 0.30 1.79 -9.24
CA TRP A 28 1.45 0.97 -8.85
C TRP A 28 2.49 0.77 -9.95
N GLY A 29 2.14 1.11 -11.19
CA GLY A 29 3.00 0.99 -12.37
C GLY A 29 4.26 1.86 -12.28
N GLU A 30 4.25 2.89 -11.45
CA GLU A 30 5.38 3.78 -11.23
C GLU A 30 5.70 3.87 -9.73
N LYS A 31 6.99 4.00 -9.41
CA LYS A 31 7.45 4.20 -8.03
C LYS A 31 8.60 5.19 -7.94
N ALA A 32 8.65 5.90 -6.82
CA ALA A 32 9.78 6.71 -6.39
C ALA A 32 10.38 6.11 -5.13
N ALA A 33 11.70 6.05 -5.07
CA ALA A 33 12.45 5.72 -3.85
C ALA A 33 13.16 6.97 -3.35
N ILE A 34 13.08 7.21 -2.04
CA ILE A 34 13.78 8.29 -1.35
C ILE A 34 14.57 7.66 -0.20
N HIS A 35 15.87 7.93 -0.14
CA HIS A 35 16.74 7.54 0.96
C HIS A 35 17.34 8.78 1.61
N ALA A 36 17.53 8.73 2.92
CA ALA A 36 18.13 9.81 3.69
C ALA A 36 19.23 9.24 4.58
N GLU A 37 20.44 9.77 4.45
CA GLU A 37 21.61 9.38 5.23
C GLU A 37 22.19 10.62 5.94
N PRO A 38 22.50 10.55 7.25
CA PRO A 38 23.10 11.67 7.94
C PRO A 38 24.48 12.00 7.35
N ILE A 39 24.77 13.29 7.19
CA ILE A 39 26.09 13.76 6.76
C ILE A 39 26.92 14.03 8.01
N GLU A 40 27.87 13.15 8.30
CA GLU A 40 28.80 13.31 9.43
C GLU A 40 29.86 14.39 9.17
N ASN A 41 30.24 14.58 7.91
CA ASN A 41 31.20 15.61 7.50
C ASN A 41 30.69 16.37 6.27
N THR A 42 30.36 17.64 6.47
CA THR A 42 29.86 18.54 5.43
C THR A 42 30.92 18.93 4.41
N SER A 43 32.22 18.74 4.68
CA SER A 43 33.30 19.01 3.72
C SER A 43 33.30 18.08 2.51
N GLY A 44 32.54 16.98 2.56
CA GLY A 44 32.38 16.02 1.45
C GLY A 44 31.18 16.31 0.55
N VAL A 45 30.44 17.40 0.78
CA VAL A 45 29.30 17.79 -0.06
C VAL A 45 29.79 18.81 -1.09
N PRO A 46 29.67 18.53 -2.40
CA PRO A 46 30.00 19.51 -3.43
C PRO A 46 29.22 20.82 -3.22
N GLU A 47 29.86 21.98 -3.36
CA GLU A 47 29.22 23.29 -3.15
C GLU A 47 27.98 23.51 -4.04
N GLU A 48 27.95 22.87 -5.22
CA GLU A 48 26.83 22.93 -6.17
C GLU A 48 25.62 22.07 -5.75
N THR A 49 25.73 21.30 -4.65
CA THR A 49 24.63 20.43 -4.19
C THR A 49 23.48 21.26 -3.66
N ARG A 50 22.30 21.08 -4.24
CA ARG A 50 21.07 21.75 -3.79
C ARG A 50 20.77 21.42 -2.33
N VAL A 51 20.66 22.46 -1.49
CA VAL A 51 20.28 22.34 -0.07
C VAL A 51 18.83 22.80 0.11
N LEU A 52 18.04 21.99 0.80
CA LEU A 52 16.63 22.23 1.09
C LEU A 52 16.42 22.28 2.60
N GLN A 53 15.59 23.22 3.06
CA GLN A 53 15.19 23.29 4.46
C GLN A 53 13.92 22.47 4.67
N TYR A 54 13.90 21.58 5.66
CA TYR A 54 12.74 20.70 5.91
C TYR A 54 11.43 21.50 6.06
N GLU A 55 11.48 22.62 6.78
CA GLU A 55 10.30 23.46 7.03
C GLU A 55 9.74 24.15 5.77
N SER A 56 10.53 24.19 4.69
CA SER A 56 10.11 24.76 3.40
C SER A 56 9.52 23.70 2.44
N LEU A 57 9.61 22.43 2.80
CA LEU A 57 9.10 21.33 1.98
C LEU A 57 7.56 21.25 2.08
N SER A 58 6.91 20.76 1.04
CA SER A 58 5.48 20.41 1.08
C SER A 58 5.20 19.33 2.13
N PRO A 59 3.94 19.22 2.61
CA PRO A 59 3.58 18.22 3.61
C PRO A 59 3.96 16.77 3.22
N ASN A 60 3.78 16.41 1.94
CA ASN A 60 4.14 15.08 1.44
C ASN A 60 5.67 14.88 1.46
N ALA A 61 6.44 15.88 1.03
CA ALA A 61 7.90 15.85 1.09
C ALA A 61 8.40 15.76 2.55
N GLN A 62 7.80 16.51 3.47
CA GLN A 62 8.13 16.47 4.89
C GLN A 62 7.86 15.08 5.49
N GLN A 63 6.75 14.45 5.14
CA GLN A 63 6.42 13.12 5.62
C GLN A 63 7.40 12.08 5.04
N ALA A 64 7.66 12.13 3.74
CA ALA A 64 8.57 11.21 3.07
C ALA A 64 10.00 11.30 3.63
N ILE A 65 10.54 12.50 3.83
CA ILE A 65 11.85 12.71 4.45
C ILE A 65 11.88 12.19 5.89
N ARG A 66 10.85 12.47 6.68
CA ARG A 66 10.78 12.00 8.07
C ARG A 66 10.84 10.47 8.14
N VAL A 67 10.05 9.80 7.30
CA VAL A 67 10.05 8.32 7.21
C VAL A 67 11.41 7.81 6.71
N ALA A 68 11.99 8.45 5.69
CA ALA A 68 13.29 8.06 5.16
C ALA A 68 14.42 8.20 6.21
N ILE A 69 14.40 9.25 7.02
CA ILE A 69 15.35 9.42 8.14
C ILE A 69 15.16 8.32 9.18
N GLN A 70 13.92 7.99 9.54
CA GLN A 70 13.61 6.99 10.56
C GLN A 70 13.94 5.55 10.12
N ARG A 71 13.76 5.24 8.83
CA ARG A 71 13.82 3.87 8.29
C ARG A 71 14.98 3.63 7.31
N GLY A 72 15.77 4.66 7.00
CA GLY A 72 16.79 4.62 5.95
C GLY A 72 16.23 4.77 4.52
N GLY A 73 14.90 4.78 4.34
CA GLY A 73 14.26 5.07 3.07
C GLY A 73 12.75 4.89 3.07
N VAL A 74 12.12 5.33 1.98
CA VAL A 74 10.69 5.18 1.70
C VAL A 74 10.50 4.94 0.20
N THR A 75 9.50 4.12 -0.14
CA THR A 75 9.03 3.96 -1.53
C THR A 75 7.61 4.51 -1.62
N ILE A 76 7.34 5.31 -2.64
CA ILE A 76 6.06 5.96 -2.91
C ILE A 76 5.59 5.45 -4.27
N TYR A 77 4.34 4.98 -4.35
CA TYR A 77 3.73 4.55 -5.60
C TYR A 77 2.84 5.67 -6.16
N GLY A 78 2.66 5.69 -7.47
CA GLY A 78 1.88 6.75 -8.14
C GLY A 78 2.65 8.06 -8.29
N THR A 79 2.78 8.53 -9.52
CA THR A 79 3.53 9.76 -9.84
C THR A 79 2.89 11.04 -9.26
N GLU A 80 1.59 10.99 -9.02
CA GLU A 80 0.79 12.04 -8.40
C GLU A 80 1.23 12.37 -6.97
N ASP A 81 1.75 11.38 -6.25
CA ASP A 81 2.14 11.47 -4.86
C ASP A 81 3.63 11.77 -4.67
N TRP A 82 4.40 11.77 -5.75
CA TRP A 82 5.83 12.07 -5.71
C TRP A 82 6.08 13.53 -5.28
N PRO A 83 6.85 13.77 -4.20
CA PRO A 83 7.13 15.14 -3.78
C PRO A 83 7.94 15.92 -4.83
N LYS A 84 7.35 16.99 -5.37
CA LYS A 84 7.83 17.75 -6.54
C LYS A 84 9.14 18.49 -6.33
N GLU A 85 9.56 18.65 -5.09
CA GLU A 85 10.82 19.30 -4.71
C GLU A 85 12.03 18.47 -5.14
N PHE A 86 11.86 17.16 -5.32
CA PHE A 86 12.90 16.23 -5.71
C PHE A 86 12.81 15.85 -7.19
N SER A 87 13.89 15.28 -7.72
CA SER A 87 13.95 14.79 -9.10
C SER A 87 13.96 13.26 -9.10
N TYR A 88 13.06 12.66 -9.88
CA TYR A 88 12.92 11.21 -9.99
C TYR A 88 13.18 10.82 -11.43
N THR A 89 14.41 10.43 -11.70
CA THR A 89 14.80 9.85 -12.97
C THR A 89 15.45 8.49 -12.72
N ASP A 90 15.81 7.81 -13.80
CA ASP A 90 16.67 6.62 -13.79
C ASP A 90 18.08 6.90 -13.26
N VAL A 91 18.48 8.18 -13.23
CA VAL A 91 19.70 8.67 -12.59
C VAL A 91 19.38 9.10 -11.16
N LEU A 92 20.23 8.71 -10.21
CA LEU A 92 20.09 9.10 -8.81
C LEU A 92 20.09 10.64 -8.66
N GLY A 93 18.92 11.19 -8.35
CA GLY A 93 18.79 12.56 -7.87
C GLY A 93 19.47 12.70 -6.52
N ARG A 94 20.15 13.83 -6.29
CA ARG A 94 20.88 14.10 -5.04
C ARG A 94 20.59 15.51 -4.56
N CYS A 95 20.29 15.63 -3.28
CA CYS A 95 20.22 16.92 -2.60
C CYS A 95 20.59 16.74 -1.12
N VAL A 96 20.70 17.85 -0.42
CA VAL A 96 20.83 17.86 1.04
C VAL A 96 19.54 18.41 1.63
N VAL A 97 19.00 17.74 2.65
CA VAL A 97 17.89 18.26 3.45
C VAL A 97 18.38 18.51 4.87
N VAL A 98 18.09 19.70 5.40
CA VAL A 98 18.37 20.05 6.79
C VAL A 98 17.11 19.81 7.62
N TYR A 99 17.19 18.88 8.58
CA TYR A 99 16.12 18.49 9.49
C TYR A 99 16.63 18.63 10.93
N GLU A 100 15.93 19.41 11.76
CA GLU A 100 16.30 19.68 13.17
C GLU A 100 17.77 20.13 13.35
N GLY A 101 18.31 20.87 12.38
CA GLY A 101 19.70 21.36 12.38
C GLY A 101 20.75 20.34 11.92
N GLN A 102 20.36 19.08 11.67
CA GLN A 102 21.21 18.05 11.08
C GLN A 102 21.03 17.98 9.56
N SER A 103 22.13 17.90 8.83
CA SER A 103 22.12 17.72 7.36
C SER A 103 22.04 16.24 7.00
N TYR A 104 21.16 15.92 6.07
CA TYR A 104 20.99 14.58 5.49
C TYR A 104 21.23 14.63 3.99
N ARG A 105 22.02 13.69 3.49
CA ARG A 105 22.12 13.40 2.06
C ARG A 105 20.86 12.66 1.67
N VAL A 106 20.11 13.25 0.76
CA VAL A 106 18.90 12.66 0.21
C VAL A 106 19.17 12.21 -1.21
N THR A 107 18.95 10.92 -1.47
CA THR A 107 19.01 10.34 -2.81
C THR A 107 17.62 9.91 -3.26
N THR A 108 17.26 10.26 -4.48
CA THR A 108 15.97 9.94 -5.07
C THR A 108 16.15 9.17 -6.37
N ALA A 109 15.27 8.21 -6.63
CA ALA A 109 15.21 7.45 -7.86
C ALA A 109 13.76 7.26 -8.28
N GLY A 110 13.47 7.39 -9.57
CA GLY A 110 12.17 7.06 -10.15
C GLY A 110 12.28 5.86 -11.08
N GLY A 111 11.19 5.11 -11.24
CA GLY A 111 11.15 4.07 -12.26
C GLY A 111 9.94 3.17 -12.17
N PRO A 112 9.92 2.11 -13.01
CA PRO A 112 8.78 1.21 -13.09
C PRO A 112 8.55 0.49 -11.76
N GLY A 113 7.29 0.49 -11.34
CA GLY A 113 6.77 -0.30 -10.23
C GLY A 113 6.30 -1.68 -10.71
N VAL A 114 5.12 -2.10 -10.26
CA VAL A 114 4.51 -3.39 -10.63
C VAL A 114 3.23 -3.17 -11.42
N GLY A 115 2.83 -4.16 -12.23
CA GLY A 115 1.61 -4.01 -13.04
C GLY A 115 1.76 -2.91 -14.11
N THR A 116 2.98 -2.71 -14.62
CA THR A 116 3.26 -1.77 -15.71
C THR A 116 2.49 -2.14 -16.97
N ASN A 117 2.33 -3.43 -17.23
CA ASN A 117 1.46 -3.93 -18.29
C ASN A 117 0.05 -4.31 -17.75
N PRO A 118 -1.00 -4.23 -18.59
CA PRO A 118 -2.38 -4.49 -18.14
C PRO A 118 -2.63 -5.90 -17.60
N VAL A 119 -1.93 -6.91 -18.13
CA VAL A 119 -2.15 -8.33 -17.74
C VAL A 119 -1.64 -8.58 -16.32
N GLU A 120 -0.42 -8.15 -16.03
CA GLU A 120 0.19 -8.23 -14.71
C GLU A 120 -0.62 -7.43 -13.69
N ARG A 121 -1.02 -6.21 -14.04
CA ARG A 121 -1.86 -5.36 -13.19
C ARG A 121 -3.16 -6.06 -12.81
N THR A 122 -3.83 -6.64 -13.80
CA THR A 122 -5.07 -7.39 -13.59
C THR A 122 -4.82 -8.60 -12.68
N ALA A 123 -3.75 -9.35 -12.92
CA ALA A 123 -3.39 -10.51 -12.10
C ALA A 123 -3.11 -10.15 -10.63
N LEU A 124 -2.49 -9.00 -10.37
CA LEU A 124 -2.22 -8.51 -9.00
C LEU A 124 -3.49 -8.04 -8.27
N GLN A 125 -4.50 -7.57 -9.01
CA GLN A 125 -5.76 -7.00 -8.49
C GLN A 125 -6.88 -8.04 -8.33
N LEU A 126 -6.96 -9.02 -9.23
CA LEU A 126 -8.03 -10.02 -9.26
C LEU A 126 -8.26 -10.77 -7.95
N PRO A 127 -7.22 -11.14 -7.15
CA PRO A 127 -7.44 -11.82 -5.88
C PRO A 127 -8.31 -11.02 -4.91
N PHE A 128 -8.15 -9.69 -4.88
CA PHE A 128 -8.91 -8.81 -4.00
C PHE A 128 -10.36 -8.65 -4.49
N VAL A 129 -10.55 -8.47 -5.79
CA VAL A 129 -11.90 -8.43 -6.39
C VAL A 129 -12.64 -9.75 -6.12
N GLY A 130 -11.97 -10.88 -6.33
CA GLY A 130 -12.53 -12.20 -6.03
C GLY A 130 -12.89 -12.36 -4.55
N TYR A 131 -12.03 -11.90 -3.64
CA TYR A 131 -12.28 -11.92 -2.20
C TYR A 131 -13.48 -11.03 -1.81
N GLY A 132 -13.58 -9.82 -2.38
CA GLY A 132 -14.71 -8.92 -2.14
C GLY A 132 -16.04 -9.49 -2.61
N LEU A 133 -16.08 -10.10 -3.80
CA LEU A 133 -17.26 -10.82 -4.31
C LEU A 133 -17.63 -12.00 -3.41
N PHE A 134 -16.63 -12.72 -2.88
CA PHE A 134 -16.87 -13.80 -1.92
C PHE A 134 -17.49 -13.28 -0.61
N LEU A 135 -17.07 -12.12 -0.10
CA LEU A 135 -17.69 -11.54 1.09
C LEU A 135 -19.17 -11.21 0.89
N LEU A 136 -19.57 -10.72 -0.29
CA LEU A 136 -20.98 -10.52 -0.64
C LEU A 136 -21.76 -11.84 -0.65
N TYR A 137 -21.12 -12.93 -1.12
CA TYR A 137 -21.70 -14.27 -1.05
C TYR A 137 -21.87 -14.75 0.39
N VAL A 138 -20.84 -14.59 1.24
CA VAL A 138 -20.90 -14.96 2.67
C VAL A 138 -21.98 -14.19 3.41
N GLU A 139 -22.13 -12.89 3.14
CA GLU A 139 -23.19 -12.06 3.71
C GLU A 139 -24.57 -12.63 3.35
N ARG A 140 -24.79 -12.91 2.06
CA ARG A 140 -26.06 -13.48 1.58
C ARG A 140 -26.39 -14.84 2.20
N GLN A 141 -25.38 -15.70 2.42
CA GLN A 141 -25.56 -17.00 3.06
C GLN A 141 -25.80 -16.89 4.57
N THR A 142 -25.20 -15.89 5.22
CA THR A 142 -25.44 -15.60 6.65
C THR A 142 -26.87 -15.13 6.87
N ASP A 143 -27.42 -14.29 5.97
CA ASP A 143 -28.82 -13.84 6.03
C ASP A 143 -29.83 -14.98 5.82
N ARG A 144 -29.41 -16.07 5.17
CA ARG A 144 -30.22 -17.29 4.97
C ARG A 144 -30.09 -18.29 6.12
N ASP A 145 -29.32 -17.97 7.16
CA ASP A 145 -28.93 -18.87 8.26
C ASP A 145 -28.18 -20.15 7.79
N ASP A 146 -27.67 -20.17 6.55
CA ASP A 146 -26.88 -21.28 6.00
C ASP A 146 -25.42 -21.26 6.52
N LEU A 147 -24.98 -20.13 7.09
CA LEU A 147 -23.63 -19.97 7.66
C LEU A 147 -23.65 -19.48 9.11
N SER A 148 -22.77 -20.07 9.92
CA SER A 148 -22.53 -19.62 11.29
C SER A 148 -21.94 -18.20 11.31
N PRO A 149 -22.46 -17.28 12.16
CA PRO A 149 -21.92 -15.93 12.31
C PRO A 149 -20.43 -15.88 12.67
N ARG A 150 -19.90 -16.92 13.32
CA ARG A 150 -18.46 -17.02 13.64
C ARG A 150 -17.62 -17.20 12.39
N THR A 151 -18.07 -18.04 11.46
CA THR A 151 -17.37 -18.29 10.19
C THR A 151 -17.38 -17.04 9.33
N SER A 152 -18.53 -16.36 9.23
CA SER A 152 -18.66 -15.09 8.52
C SER A 152 -17.77 -14.00 9.15
N GLY A 153 -17.73 -13.93 10.49
CA GLY A 153 -16.82 -13.05 11.22
C GLY A 153 -15.35 -13.24 10.88
N ALA A 154 -14.90 -14.49 10.74
CA ALA A 154 -13.52 -14.79 10.38
C ALA A 154 -13.16 -14.30 8.97
N PHE A 155 -14.03 -14.51 7.98
CA PHE A 155 -13.81 -14.04 6.61
C PHE A 155 -13.78 -12.52 6.49
N VAL A 156 -14.68 -11.84 7.20
CA VAL A 156 -14.71 -10.38 7.27
C VAL A 156 -13.46 -9.84 7.94
N ALA A 157 -12.99 -10.47 9.02
CA ALA A 157 -11.75 -10.05 9.70
C ALA A 157 -10.51 -10.16 8.81
N VAL A 158 -10.40 -11.24 8.02
CA VAL A 158 -9.32 -11.39 7.04
C VAL A 158 -9.42 -10.32 5.94
N GLY A 159 -10.61 -10.08 5.39
CA GLY A 159 -10.81 -9.02 4.40
C GLY A 159 -10.48 -7.62 4.95
N ALA A 160 -10.88 -7.34 6.19
CA ALA A 160 -10.55 -6.08 6.87
C ALA A 160 -9.03 -5.92 7.06
N SER A 161 -8.32 -7.03 7.30
CA SER A 161 -6.85 -7.01 7.39
C SER A 161 -6.21 -6.63 6.07
N PHE A 162 -6.75 -7.07 4.92
CA PHE A 162 -6.28 -6.61 3.61
C PHE A 162 -6.52 -5.11 3.42
N HIS A 163 -7.71 -4.61 3.77
CA HIS A 163 -7.99 -3.16 3.71
C HIS A 163 -6.98 -2.33 4.52
N LEU A 164 -6.67 -2.76 5.75
CA LEU A 164 -5.73 -2.05 6.63
C LEU A 164 -4.25 -2.17 6.23
N LEU A 165 -3.88 -3.22 5.48
CA LEU A 165 -2.53 -3.42 4.96
C LEU A 165 -2.38 -2.94 3.51
N GLY A 166 -3.42 -2.30 2.99
CA GLY A 166 -3.60 -1.99 1.58
C GLY A 166 -2.78 -0.80 1.06
N PRO A 167 -2.93 -0.52 -0.25
CA PRO A 167 -2.21 0.53 -0.97
C PRO A 167 -2.39 1.94 -0.42
N GLU A 168 -3.51 2.22 0.24
CA GLU A 168 -3.79 3.51 0.87
C GLU A 168 -2.72 3.92 1.90
N PHE A 169 -1.88 2.98 2.35
CA PHE A 169 -0.83 3.19 3.34
C PHE A 169 0.59 2.91 2.81
N ASP A 170 0.82 3.00 1.50
CA ASP A 170 2.13 2.85 0.86
C ASP A 170 2.88 1.58 1.30
N PHE A 171 2.15 0.50 1.60
CA PHE A 171 2.75 -0.79 1.90
C PHE A 171 3.78 -0.76 3.03
N TRP A 172 3.45 -0.13 4.16
CA TRP A 172 4.35 0.05 5.30
C TRP A 172 5.07 -1.23 5.78
N MET A 173 4.57 -2.42 5.44
CA MET A 173 5.11 -3.73 5.81
C MET A 173 5.45 -4.66 4.62
N LEU A 174 4.67 -4.63 3.52
CA LEU A 174 4.82 -5.57 2.39
C LEU A 174 4.59 -4.83 1.09
N GLY A 175 5.63 -4.73 0.25
CA GLY A 175 5.48 -4.15 -1.10
C GLY A 175 4.41 -4.86 -1.95
N PRO A 176 4.00 -4.24 -3.07
CA PRO A 176 2.88 -4.68 -3.91
C PRO A 176 2.78 -6.18 -4.19
N VAL A 177 3.90 -6.82 -4.53
CA VAL A 177 3.93 -8.27 -4.85
C VAL A 177 3.63 -9.11 -3.61
N GLY A 178 4.20 -8.75 -2.46
CA GLY A 178 3.96 -9.44 -1.19
C GLY A 178 2.51 -9.28 -0.74
N TYR A 179 1.95 -8.08 -0.92
CA TYR A 179 0.54 -7.82 -0.65
C TYR A 179 -0.38 -8.64 -1.57
N SER A 180 -0.14 -8.65 -2.88
CA SER A 180 -0.91 -9.49 -3.82
C SER A 180 -0.81 -10.98 -3.52
N ALA A 181 0.35 -11.47 -3.06
CA ALA A 181 0.50 -12.86 -2.63
C ALA A 181 -0.42 -13.20 -1.43
N LEU A 182 -0.59 -12.28 -0.47
CA LEU A 182 -1.56 -12.44 0.61
C LEU A 182 -2.99 -12.53 0.09
N GLY A 183 -3.35 -11.72 -0.90
CA GLY A 183 -4.65 -11.79 -1.58
C GLY A 183 -4.89 -13.17 -2.22
N VAL A 184 -3.88 -13.71 -2.91
CA VAL A 184 -3.94 -15.07 -3.51
C VAL A 184 -4.12 -16.13 -2.42
N VAL A 185 -3.34 -16.08 -1.34
CA VAL A 185 -3.45 -17.03 -0.23
C VAL A 185 -4.85 -16.96 0.39
N GLY A 186 -5.38 -15.75 0.63
CA GLY A 186 -6.74 -15.57 1.13
C GLY A 186 -7.79 -16.18 0.19
N PHE A 187 -7.65 -15.95 -1.11
CA PHE A 187 -8.53 -16.54 -2.12
C PHE A 187 -8.47 -18.08 -2.15
N LEU A 188 -7.27 -18.67 -2.03
CA LEU A 188 -7.10 -20.13 -1.97
C LEU A 188 -7.70 -20.73 -0.71
N VAL A 189 -7.53 -20.08 0.45
CA VAL A 189 -8.14 -20.50 1.72
C VAL A 189 -9.66 -20.50 1.61
N ILE A 190 -10.23 -19.48 0.97
CA ILE A 190 -11.67 -19.43 0.65
C ILE A 190 -12.07 -20.57 -0.27
N GLY A 191 -11.37 -20.76 -1.40
CA GLY A 191 -11.69 -21.78 -2.38
C GLY A 191 -11.69 -23.17 -1.77
N TRP A 192 -10.68 -23.47 -0.95
CA TRP A 192 -10.59 -24.69 -0.17
C TRP A 192 -11.78 -24.87 0.79
N TRP A 193 -12.12 -23.82 1.54
CA TRP A 193 -13.24 -23.86 2.47
C TRP A 193 -14.58 -24.10 1.76
N SER A 194 -14.84 -23.40 0.64
CA SER A 194 -16.05 -23.57 -0.15
C SER A 194 -16.19 -24.98 -0.74
N ILE A 195 -15.07 -25.60 -1.16
CA ILE A 195 -15.07 -27.00 -1.64
C ILE A 195 -15.35 -27.96 -0.49
N ARG A 196 -14.73 -27.74 0.67
CA ARG A 196 -14.92 -28.58 1.85
C ARG A 196 -16.39 -28.57 2.32
N ASP A 197 -17.05 -27.42 2.29
CA ASP A 197 -18.44 -27.29 2.74
C ASP A 197 -19.46 -27.90 1.76
N ALA A 198 -19.06 -28.06 0.49
CA ALA A 198 -19.89 -28.66 -0.56
C ALA A 198 -19.78 -30.19 -0.66
N LEU A 199 -18.86 -30.83 0.08
CA LEU A 199 -18.61 -32.27 0.12
C LEU A 199 -19.11 -32.89 1.42
#